data_AF-G5KEH3-F1
#
_entry.id   AF-G5KEH3-F1
#
_cell.length_a   1.000
_cell.length_b   1.000
_cell.length_c   1.000
_cell.angle_alpha   90.00
_cell.angle_beta   90.00
_cell.angle_gamma   90.00
#
_symmetry.space_group_name_H-M   'P 1'
#
loop_
_entity.id
_entity.type
_entity.pdbx_description
1 polymer ?
#
loop_
_entity_poly.entity_id
_entity_poly.type
_entity_poly.pdbx_seq_one_letter_code
_entity_poly.pdbx_strand_id
1 'polypeptide(L)' 'MDSNREKNIRERSKKEIELFDIYLDETTLQLSNRLEPNEILEVASAAFLGASLTDLNNTLELLYDELPKEREKQHVITI' A
#
# COMPACT_ATOMS: atom_id res chain seq x y z
N MET A 1 7.69 11.37 -21.44
CA MET A 1 7.40 11.11 -20.02
C MET A 1 8.41 11.92 -19.21
N ASP A 2 8.00 12.58 -18.13
CA ASP A 2 8.90 13.46 -17.36
C ASP A 2 10.01 12.63 -16.68
N SER A 3 11.28 12.96 -16.92
CA SER A 3 12.44 12.19 -16.46
C SER A 3 12.48 12.05 -14.93
N ASN A 4 12.01 13.08 -14.21
CA ASN A 4 11.91 13.04 -12.76
C ASN A 4 10.84 12.05 -12.28
N ARG A 5 9.72 11.95 -13.02
CA ARG A 5 8.64 11.01 -12.69
C ARG A 5 9.10 9.56 -12.85
N GLU A 6 9.83 9.27 -13.94
CA GLU A 6 10.37 7.94 -14.19
C GLU A 6 11.38 7.53 -13.11
N LYS A 7 12.28 8.44 -12.73
CA LYS A 7 13.25 8.20 -11.64
C LYS A 7 12.55 7.91 -10.31
N ASN A 8 11.54 8.71 -9.94
CA ASN A 8 10.78 8.51 -8.70
C ASN A 8 10.04 7.17 -8.70
N ILE A 9 9.42 6.77 -9.81
CA ILE A 9 8.78 5.45 -9.95
C ILE A 9 9.83 4.35 -9.73
N ARG A 10 10.99 4.46 -10.37
CA ARG A 10 12.06 3.45 -10.27
C ARG A 10 12.60 3.33 -8.84
N GLU A 11 12.82 4.45 -8.16
CA GLU A 11 13.27 4.46 -6.76
C GLU A 11 12.24 3.83 -5.83
N ARG A 12 10.95 4.13 -6.04
CA ARG A 12 9.87 3.52 -5.26
C ARG A 12 9.77 2.02 -5.52
N SER A 13 9.82 1.57 -6.77
CA SER A 13 9.83 0.14 -7.10
C SER A 13 10.98 -0.63 -6.44
N LYS A 14 12.16 -0.02 -6.29
CA LYS A 14 13.28 -0.65 -5.57
C LYS A 14 12.95 -0.89 -4.09
N LYS A 15 12.37 0.12 -3.44
CA LYS A 15 11.94 0.01 -2.03
C LYS A 15 10.86 -1.05 -1.83
N GLU A 16 9.93 -1.16 -2.77
CA GLU A 16 8.89 -2.20 -2.71
C GLU A 16 9.48 -3.61 -2.83
N ILE A 17 10.52 -3.81 -3.65
CA ILE A 17 11.23 -5.09 -3.75
C ILE A 17 11.98 -5.41 -2.45
N GLU A 18 12.67 -4.41 -1.87
CA GLU A 18 13.34 -4.56 -0.56
C GLU A 18 12.35 -4.93 0.55
N LEU A 19 11.16 -4.32 0.54
CA LEU A 19 10.10 -4.64 1.49
C LEU A 19 9.57 -6.06 1.26
N PHE A 20 9.34 -6.47 0.02
CA PHE A 20 8.91 -7.83 -0.30
C PHE A 20 9.91 -8.90 0.16
N ASP A 21 11.21 -8.61 0.05
CA ASP A 21 12.29 -9.48 0.54
C ASP A 21 12.17 -9.75 2.04
N ILE A 22 11.81 -8.74 2.84
CA ILE A 22 11.54 -8.90 4.28
C ILE A 22 10.37 -9.86 4.54
N TYR A 23 9.30 -9.77 3.75
CA TYR A 23 8.17 -10.70 3.88
C TYR A 23 8.57 -12.14 3.49
N LEU A 24 9.43 -12.30 2.49
CA LEU A 24 9.98 -13.60 2.09
C LEU A 24 10.84 -14.21 3.18
N ASP A 25 11.75 -13.45 3.77
CA ASP A 25 12.61 -13.88 4.87
C ASP A 25 11.77 -14.35 6.06
N GLU A 26 10.80 -13.53 6.48
CA GLU A 26 9.94 -13.87 7.63
C GLU A 26 9.08 -15.11 7.36
N THR A 27 8.50 -15.21 6.16
CA THR A 27 7.68 -16.38 5.79
C THR A 27 8.55 -17.64 5.74
N THR A 28 9.77 -17.54 5.22
CA THR A 28 10.73 -18.65 5.18
C THR A 28 11.12 -19.09 6.58
N LEU A 29 11.45 -18.13 7.46
CA LEU A 29 11.79 -18.40 8.86
C LEU A 29 10.65 -19.15 9.58
N GLN A 30 9.40 -18.73 9.36
CA GLN A 30 8.26 -19.28 10.08
C GLN A 30 7.71 -20.59 9.49
N LEU A 31 7.78 -20.78 8.17
CA LEU A 31 7.01 -21.81 7.46
C LEU A 31 7.85 -22.78 6.63
N SER A 32 9.17 -22.63 6.55
CA SER A 32 10.05 -23.53 5.76
C SER A 32 10.03 -24.99 6.18
N ASN A 33 9.60 -25.31 7.41
CA ASN A 33 9.42 -26.67 7.88
C ASN A 33 8.06 -27.29 7.50
N ARG A 34 7.17 -26.51 6.88
CA ARG A 34 5.77 -26.87 6.62
C ARG A 34 5.35 -26.67 5.17
N LEU A 35 5.99 -25.76 4.45
CA LEU A 35 5.63 -25.34 3.11
C LEU A 35 6.80 -25.54 2.16
N GLU A 36 6.48 -25.90 0.92
CA GLU A 36 7.44 -25.94 -0.17
C GLU A 36 7.80 -24.53 -0.65
N PRO A 37 8.93 -24.33 -1.36
CA PRO A 37 9.39 -23.02 -1.78
C PRO A 37 8.36 -22.17 -2.54
N ASN A 38 7.55 -22.80 -3.39
CA ASN A 38 6.50 -22.09 -4.13
C ASN A 38 5.36 -21.61 -3.22
N GLU A 39 4.99 -22.40 -2.22
CA GLU A 39 3.95 -22.04 -1.25
C GLU A 39 4.43 -20.90 -0.33
N ILE A 40 5.72 -20.89 0.03
CA ILE A 40 6.34 -19.77 0.76
C ILE A 40 6.26 -18.48 -0.08
N LEU A 41 6.59 -18.56 -1.37
CA LEU A 41 6.51 -17.42 -2.27
C LEU A 41 5.07 -16.89 -2.39
N GLU A 42 4.08 -17.79 -2.48
CA GLU A 42 2.66 -17.42 -2.53
C GLU A 42 2.19 -16.73 -1.24
N VAL A 43 2.52 -17.29 -0.07
CA VAL A 43 2.14 -16.71 1.23
C VAL A 43 2.80 -15.35 1.44
N ALA A 44 4.10 -15.23 1.17
CA ALA A 44 4.82 -13.97 1.28
C ALA A 44 4.24 -12.90 0.33
N SER A 45 3.91 -13.29 -0.90
CA SER A 45 3.29 -12.39 -1.89
C SER A 45 1.91 -11.92 -1.43
N ALA A 46 1.09 -12.83 -0.89
CA ALA A 46 -0.23 -12.49 -0.37
C ALA A 46 -0.15 -11.53 0.83
N ALA A 47 0.79 -11.77 1.76
CA ALA A 47 1.01 -10.91 2.91
C ALA A 47 1.48 -9.51 2.50
N PHE A 48 2.48 -9.42 1.61
CA PHE A 48 2.98 -8.16 1.06
C PHE A 48 1.88 -7.37 0.35
N LEU A 49 1.15 -7.98 -0.58
CA LEU A 49 0.07 -7.31 -1.31
C LEU A 49 -1.08 -6.89 -0.38
N GLY A 50 -1.42 -7.72 0.61
CA GLY A 50 -2.44 -7.39 1.61
C GLY A 50 -2.07 -6.18 2.48
N ALA A 51 -0.80 -6.09 2.89
CA ALA A 51 -0.28 -4.92 3.62
C ALA A 51 -0.31 -3.66 2.73
N SER A 52 0.16 -3.74 1.49
CA SER A 52 0.12 -2.61 0.54
C SER A 52 -1.31 -2.13 0.24
N LEU A 53 -2.28 -3.04 0.16
CA LEU A 53 -3.70 -2.69 0.00
C LEU A 53 -4.27 -1.98 1.23
N THR A 54 -3.86 -2.40 2.43
CA THR A 54 -4.26 -1.75 3.68
C THR A 54 -3.72 -0.33 3.78
N ASP A 55 -2.45 -0.12 3.40
CA ASP A 55 -1.83 1.21 3.38
C ASP A 55 -2.48 2.14 2.34
N LEU A 56 -2.89 1.60 1.18
CA LEU A 56 -3.65 2.36 0.19
C LEU A 56 -5.03 2.77 0.72
N ASN A 57 -5.75 1.85 1.38
CA ASN A 57 -7.04 2.18 1.99
C ASN A 57 -6.89 3.27 3.07
N ASN A 58 -5.90 3.14 3.96
CA ASN A 58 -5.65 4.16 5.00
C ASN A 58 -5.30 5.52 4.38
N THR A 59 -4.51 5.54 3.30
CA THR A 59 -4.17 6.79 2.59
C THR A 59 -5.40 7.43 1.94
N LEU A 60 -6.32 6.62 1.40
CA LEU A 60 -7.58 7.10 0.83
C LEU A 60 -8.51 7.66 1.91
N GLU A 61 -8.65 6.98 3.05
CA GLU A 61 -9.45 7.48 4.19
C GLU A 61 -8.94 8.83 4.69
N LEU A 62 -7.61 8.98 4.85
CA LEU A 62 -7.00 10.27 5.22
C LEU A 62 -7.25 11.35 4.17
N LEU A 63 -7.15 11.01 2.87
CA LEU A 63 -7.48 11.95 1.78
C LEU A 63 -8.95 12.39 1.83
N TYR A 64 -9.89 11.48 2.12
CA TYR A 64 -11.31 11.82 2.25
C TYR A 64 -11.59 12.67 3.50
N ASP A 65 -10.87 12.45 4.59
CA ASP A 65 -10.97 13.26 5.80
C ASP A 65 -10.36 14.66 5.65
N GLU A 66 -9.32 14.80 4.81
CA GLU A 66 -8.68 16.10 4.50
C GLU A 66 -9.39 16.89 3.39
N LEU A 67 -10.28 16.27 2.62
CA LEU A 67 -11.12 17.01 1.69
C LEU A 67 -12.01 17.99 2.50
N PRO A 68 -12.06 19.29 2.12
CA PRO A 68 -12.89 20.25 2.81
C PRO A 68 -14.32 19.73 2.88
N LYS A 69 -14.93 19.74 4.07
CA LYS A 69 -16.39 19.63 4.25
C LYS A 69 -17.10 20.85 3.65
N GLU A 70 -16.81 21.20 2.40
CA GLU A 70 -17.53 22.19 1.62
C GLU A 70 -18.77 21.54 1.03
N ARG A 71 -19.78 21.37 1.88
CA ARG A 71 -21.20 21.49 1.50
C ARG A 71 -22.07 21.36 2.74
N GLU A 72 -22.26 22.47 3.44
CA GLU A 72 -23.52 22.81 4.13
C GLU A 72 -23.42 24.21 4.76
N LYS A 73 -23.41 25.24 3.92
CA LYS A 73 -24.01 26.53 4.29
C LYS A 73 -24.94 26.94 3.16
N GLN A 74 -26.07 26.23 3.04
CA GLN A 74 -27.21 26.79 2.33
C GLN A 74 -27.58 28.09 3.05
N HIS A 75 -27.56 29.18 2.30
CA HIS A 75 -28.07 30.48 2.71
C HIS A 75 -29.49 30.32 3.26
N VAL A 76 -29.65 30.56 4.57
CA VAL A 76 -30.95 30.91 5.12
C VAL A 76 -31.25 32.33 4.64
N ILE A 77 -31.94 32.44 3.51
CA ILE A 77 -32.61 33.68 3.12
C ILE A 77 -33.69 33.90 4.18
N THR A 78 -33.46 34.87 5.06
CA THR A 78 -34.50 35.38 5.96
C THR A 78 -35.28 36.41 5.16
N ILE A 79 -36.56 36.14 4.92
CA ILE A 79 -37.54 37.06 4.34
C ILE A 79 -38.13 37.91 5.47
#